data_AF-B6K5G5-F1
#
_entry.id   AF-B6K5G5-F1
#
_cell.length_a   1.000
_cell.length_b   1.000
_cell.length_c   1.000
_cell.angle_alpha   90.00
_cell.angle_beta   90.00
_cell.angle_gamma   90.00
#
_symmetry.space_group_name_H-M   'P 1'
#
loop_
_entity.id
_entity.type
_entity.pdbx_description
1 polymer ?
#
loop_
_entity_poly.entity_id
_entity_poly.type
_entity_poly.pdbx_seq_one_letter_code
_entity_poly.pdbx_strand_id
1 'polypeptide(L)'
;MSLSYNDPSAVYYNLLILEASFRETYLSLRARRWKYLLFLSAIFVWNASFCYCVFWQPSVYALLALLQKLCCLTGVVTLLLFCFSGLYSSTIVYPTKYVLYTNKTLRLFYVRLVVTPFSLFQWRRPLDAGVHLVLSSKAFDIAFIDGWEYFRTQYLLAQNRRKKMRPRKQKRPPRRQRPPPSSMRTRRQAVGDADGTGSSRWAESMMPSEPLRRVTE
;
A
#
# COMPACT_ATOMS: atom_id res chain seq x y z
N MET A 1 2.61 7.48 -35.91
CA MET A 1 3.33 6.29 -35.38
C MET A 1 2.44 5.09 -35.62
N SER A 2 2.39 4.65 -36.87
CA SER A 2 1.58 3.53 -37.34
C SER A 2 2.26 2.23 -36.91
N LEU A 3 1.66 1.54 -35.95
CA LEU A 3 2.04 0.17 -35.56
C LEU A 3 1.85 -0.74 -36.78
N SER A 4 2.97 -1.10 -37.42
CA SER A 4 2.99 -2.14 -38.44
C SER A 4 2.53 -3.45 -37.78
N TYR A 5 1.39 -3.97 -38.22
CA TYR A 5 0.68 -5.11 -37.64
C TYR A 5 1.45 -6.45 -37.79
N ASN A 6 2.56 -6.48 -38.52
CA ASN A 6 3.34 -7.69 -38.83
C ASN A 6 4.63 -7.88 -38.01
N ASP A 7 4.93 -7.00 -37.03
CA ASP A 7 6.10 -7.19 -36.18
C ASP A 7 5.78 -8.11 -34.98
N PRO A 8 6.37 -9.32 -34.87
CA PRO A 8 6.12 -10.24 -33.76
C PRO A 8 6.48 -9.64 -32.40
N SER A 9 7.40 -8.67 -32.38
CA SER A 9 7.78 -7.91 -31.19
C SER A 9 6.62 -7.09 -30.61
N ALA A 10 5.78 -6.48 -31.45
CA ALA A 10 4.62 -5.70 -31.00
C ALA A 10 3.59 -6.59 -30.29
N VAL A 11 3.38 -7.81 -30.82
CA VAL A 11 2.52 -8.82 -30.19
C VAL A 11 3.08 -9.25 -28.83
N TYR A 12 4.39 -9.49 -28.74
CA TYR A 12 5.04 -9.78 -27.45
C TYR A 12 4.86 -8.66 -26.43
N TYR A 13 5.00 -7.39 -26.82
CA TYR A 13 4.73 -6.28 -25.90
C TYR A 13 3.27 -6.25 -25.42
N ASN A 14 2.31 -6.53 -26.30
CA ASN A 14 0.89 -6.60 -25.95
C ASN A 14 0.58 -7.74 -24.96
N LEU A 15 1.21 -8.91 -25.13
CA LEU A 15 1.10 -10.02 -24.18
C LEU A 15 1.73 -9.67 -22.83
N LEU A 16 2.83 -8.92 -22.85
CA LEU A 16 3.56 -8.51 -21.65
C LEU A 16 2.78 -7.46 -20.84
N ILE A 17 2.17 -6.47 -21.50
CA ILE A 17 1.33 -5.48 -20.81
C ILE A 17 0.08 -6.15 -20.24
N LEU A 18 -0.49 -7.11 -20.97
CA LEU A 18 -1.61 -7.91 -20.48
C LEU A 18 -1.22 -8.70 -19.22
N GLU A 19 -0.09 -9.41 -19.25
CA GLU A 19 0.45 -10.11 -18.07
C GLU A 19 0.67 -9.16 -16.88
N ALA A 20 1.25 -7.98 -17.13
CA ALA A 20 1.49 -6.98 -16.11
C ALA A 20 0.17 -6.49 -15.46
N SER A 21 -0.86 -6.23 -16.26
CA SER A 21 -2.18 -5.80 -15.76
C SER A 21 -2.85 -6.84 -14.86
N PHE A 22 -2.76 -8.13 -15.24
CA PHE A 22 -3.28 -9.23 -14.42
C PHE A 22 -2.48 -9.38 -13.12
N ARG A 23 -1.16 -9.21 -13.19
CA ARG A 23 -0.28 -9.26 -12.03
C ARG A 23 -0.59 -8.13 -11.04
N GLU A 24 -0.79 -6.90 -11.50
CA GLU A 24 -1.15 -5.78 -10.62
C GLU A 24 -2.50 -5.99 -9.95
N THR A 25 -3.49 -6.46 -10.70
CA THR A 25 -4.81 -6.80 -10.15
C THR A 25 -4.69 -7.90 -9.10
N TYR A 26 -3.97 -8.98 -9.40
CA TYR A 26 -3.74 -10.09 -8.48
C TYR A 26 -2.99 -9.65 -7.20
N LEU A 27 -1.96 -8.80 -7.34
CA LEU A 27 -1.19 -8.29 -6.20
C LEU A 27 -2.03 -7.35 -5.32
N SER A 28 -2.86 -6.49 -5.91
CA SER A 28 -3.75 -5.60 -5.16
C SER A 28 -4.78 -6.40 -4.33
N LEU A 29 -5.36 -7.46 -4.93
CA LEU A 29 -6.26 -8.39 -4.26
C LEU A 29 -5.56 -9.11 -3.08
N ARG A 30 -4.33 -9.61 -3.30
CA ARG A 30 -3.56 -10.29 -2.27
C ARG A 30 -3.12 -9.37 -1.14
N ALA A 31 -2.66 -8.16 -1.44
CA ALA A 31 -2.27 -7.17 -0.43
C ALA A 31 -3.45 -6.75 0.46
N ARG A 32 -4.65 -6.70 -0.12
CA ARG A 32 -5.89 -6.43 0.62
C ARG A 32 -6.23 -7.59 1.57
N ARG A 33 -6.15 -8.85 1.11
CA ARG A 33 -6.43 -10.05 1.93
C ARG A 33 -5.58 -10.11 3.20
N TRP A 34 -4.29 -9.79 3.14
CA TRP A 34 -3.41 -9.86 4.30
C TRP A 34 -3.81 -8.85 5.39
N LYS A 35 -4.22 -7.63 5.03
CA LYS A 35 -4.66 -6.62 6.01
C LYS A 35 -5.91 -7.09 6.78
N TYR A 36 -6.88 -7.65 6.07
CA TYR A 36 -8.11 -8.17 6.67
C TYR A 36 -7.89 -9.45 7.48
N LEU A 37 -7.02 -10.35 7.02
CA LEU A 37 -6.67 -11.55 7.79
C LEU A 37 -5.89 -11.20 9.05
N LEU A 38 -4.99 -10.22 8.99
CA LEU A 38 -4.28 -9.73 10.18
C LEU A 38 -5.27 -9.14 11.19
N PHE A 39 -6.18 -8.29 10.73
CA PHE A 39 -7.22 -7.72 11.57
C PHE A 39 -8.09 -8.80 12.23
N LEU A 40 -8.55 -9.78 11.45
CA LEU A 40 -9.35 -10.89 11.97
C LEU A 40 -8.57 -11.75 12.97
N SER A 41 -7.31 -12.06 12.66
CA SER A 41 -6.44 -12.84 13.56
C SER A 41 -6.21 -12.12 14.88
N ALA A 42 -6.05 -10.79 14.86
CA ALA A 42 -5.89 -9.98 16.06
C ALA A 42 -7.15 -10.04 16.95
N ILE A 43 -8.35 -9.95 16.35
CA ILE A 43 -9.62 -10.10 17.08
C ILE A 43 -9.77 -11.51 17.66
N PHE A 44 -9.37 -12.55 16.93
CA PHE A 44 -9.44 -13.93 17.43
C PHE A 44 -8.49 -14.16 18.62
N VAL A 45 -7.25 -13.68 18.53
CA VAL A 45 -6.27 -13.75 19.62
C VAL A 45 -6.73 -12.94 20.84
N TRP A 46 -7.33 -11.77 20.60
CA TRP A 46 -7.96 -10.97 21.66
C TRP A 46 -9.03 -11.79 22.38
N ASN A 47 -10.02 -12.32 21.65
CA ASN A 47 -11.09 -13.15 22.22
C ASN A 47 -10.54 -14.36 22.99
N ALA A 48 -9.56 -15.07 22.43
CA ALA A 48 -8.94 -16.23 23.08
C ALA A 48 -8.23 -15.86 24.39
N SER A 49 -7.52 -14.72 24.42
CA SER A 49 -6.85 -14.22 25.63
C SER A 49 -7.84 -13.91 26.75
N PHE A 50 -8.94 -13.22 26.45
CA PHE A 50 -9.94 -12.87 27.46
C PHE A 50 -10.73 -14.08 27.94
N CYS A 51 -11.08 -15.01 27.04
CA CYS A 51 -11.65 -16.31 27.41
C CYS A 51 -10.72 -17.08 28.35
N TYR A 52 -9.43 -17.16 28.01
CA TYR A 52 -8.44 -17.85 28.85
C TYR A 52 -8.33 -17.25 30.25
N CYS A 53 -8.28 -15.93 30.35
CA CYS A 53 -8.26 -15.23 31.64
C CYS A 53 -9.54 -15.43 32.47
N VAL A 54 -10.72 -15.56 31.84
CA VAL A 54 -11.99 -15.87 32.55
C VAL A 54 -11.97 -17.26 33.17
N PHE A 55 -11.47 -18.25 32.42
CA PHE A 55 -11.53 -19.64 32.85
C PHE A 55 -10.48 -19.98 33.91
N TRP A 56 -9.28 -19.37 33.85
CA TRP A 56 -8.17 -19.77 34.72
C TRP A 56 -8.11 -19.02 36.07
N GLN A 57 -8.72 -17.84 36.19
CA GLN A 57 -8.81 -17.11 37.46
C GLN A 57 -10.21 -16.53 37.67
N PRO A 58 -11.10 -17.21 38.42
CA PRO A 58 -12.32 -16.56 38.89
C PRO A 58 -11.92 -15.45 39.87
N SER A 59 -11.89 -14.20 39.38
CA SER A 59 -11.56 -13.00 40.15
C SER A 59 -12.50 -12.85 41.34
N VAL A 60 -11.94 -12.74 42.55
CA VAL A 60 -12.68 -12.47 43.80
C VAL A 60 -13.38 -11.10 43.76
N TYR A 61 -12.87 -10.16 42.95
CA TYR A 61 -13.50 -8.84 42.75
C TYR A 61 -14.61 -8.91 41.69
N ALA A 62 -15.84 -8.60 42.11
CA ALA A 62 -17.01 -8.58 41.22
C ALA A 62 -16.85 -7.61 40.04
N LEU A 63 -16.20 -6.46 40.23
CA LEU A 63 -16.01 -5.44 39.19
C LEU A 63 -15.08 -5.92 38.07
N LEU A 64 -13.96 -6.56 38.40
CA LEU A 64 -13.06 -7.16 37.40
C LEU A 64 -13.76 -8.31 36.68
N ALA A 65 -14.52 -9.15 37.40
CA ALA A 65 -15.28 -10.22 36.79
C ALA A 65 -16.36 -9.70 35.81
N LEU A 66 -17.04 -8.59 36.13
CA LEU A 66 -18.00 -7.95 35.23
C LEU A 66 -17.31 -7.30 34.02
N LEU A 67 -16.20 -6.59 34.24
CA LEU A 67 -15.41 -5.96 33.17
C LEU A 67 -14.89 -7.01 32.17
N GLN A 68 -14.39 -8.13 32.69
CA GLN A 68 -13.91 -9.26 31.90
C GLN A 68 -15.03 -9.88 31.05
N LYS A 69 -16.23 -10.07 31.61
CA LYS A 69 -17.41 -10.57 30.89
C LYS A 69 -17.89 -9.59 29.81
N LEU A 70 -17.95 -8.30 30.12
CA LEU A 70 -18.30 -7.25 29.16
C LEU A 70 -17.30 -7.20 28.00
N CYS A 71 -15.99 -7.29 28.30
CA CYS A 71 -14.94 -7.31 27.28
C CYS A 71 -14.97 -8.58 26.41
N CYS A 72 -15.29 -9.73 27.00
CA CYS A 72 -15.52 -10.96 26.24
C CYS A 72 -16.75 -10.82 25.32
N LEU A 73 -17.84 -10.22 25.82
CA LEU A 73 -19.07 -10.04 25.05
C LEU A 73 -18.87 -9.06 23.89
N THR A 74 -18.13 -7.96 24.09
CA THR A 74 -17.78 -7.03 23.00
C THR A 74 -16.87 -7.68 21.96
N GLY A 75 -15.92 -8.53 22.36
CA GLY A 75 -15.08 -9.31 21.45
C GLY A 75 -15.88 -10.28 20.57
N VAL A 76 -16.84 -11.00 21.16
CA VAL A 76 -17.70 -11.96 20.45
C VAL A 76 -18.67 -11.24 19.52
N VAL A 77 -19.30 -10.15 19.97
CA VAL A 77 -20.20 -9.34 19.12
C VAL A 77 -19.43 -8.75 17.93
N THR A 78 -18.21 -8.25 18.14
CA THR A 78 -17.35 -7.73 17.05
C THR A 78 -16.98 -8.83 16.04
N LEU A 79 -16.68 -10.04 16.52
CA LEU A 79 -16.37 -11.19 15.66
C LEU A 79 -17.61 -11.63 14.85
N LEU A 80 -18.78 -11.72 15.49
CA LEU A 80 -20.04 -12.03 14.82
C LEU A 80 -20.38 -11.00 13.76
N LEU A 81 -20.27 -9.70 14.07
CA LEU A 81 -20.54 -8.63 13.12
C LEU A 81 -19.64 -8.77 11.88
N PHE A 82 -18.37 -9.10 12.07
CA PHE A 82 -17.42 -9.28 10.97
C PHE A 82 -17.71 -10.54 10.14
N CYS A 83 -18.09 -11.65 10.79
CA CYS A 83 -18.50 -12.88 10.10
C CYS A 83 -19.79 -12.68 9.29
N PHE A 84 -20.79 -12.01 9.89
CA PHE A 84 -22.09 -11.78 9.27
C PHE A 84 -22.08 -10.65 8.24
N SER A 85 -21.16 -9.69 8.34
CA SER A 85 -21.04 -8.58 7.41
C SER A 85 -20.86 -9.02 5.95
N GLY A 86 -20.59 -10.30 5.67
CA GLY A 86 -20.55 -10.86 4.30
C GLY A 86 -19.34 -10.40 3.48
N LEU A 87 -18.65 -9.36 3.95
CA LEU A 87 -17.34 -8.91 3.49
C LEU A 87 -16.29 -10.02 3.59
N TYR A 88 -16.42 -10.94 4.55
CA TYR A 88 -15.52 -12.10 4.69
C TYR A 88 -15.59 -13.05 3.49
N SER A 89 -16.81 -13.48 3.12
CA SER A 89 -17.06 -14.39 2.00
C SER A 89 -16.59 -13.78 0.68
N SER A 90 -16.91 -12.50 0.46
CA SER A 90 -16.55 -11.77 -0.76
C SER A 90 -15.06 -11.43 -0.85
N THR A 91 -14.33 -11.32 0.26
CA THR A 91 -12.92 -10.88 0.24
C THR A 91 -11.93 -12.05 0.22
N ILE A 92 -12.28 -13.19 0.85
CA ILE A 92 -11.33 -14.30 1.01
C ILE A 92 -11.44 -15.34 -0.11
N VAL A 93 -12.64 -15.55 -0.67
CA VAL A 93 -12.89 -16.52 -1.74
C VAL A 93 -12.63 -15.94 -3.14
N TYR A 94 -12.66 -14.62 -3.28
CA TYR A 94 -12.47 -13.95 -4.57
C TYR A 94 -11.15 -14.25 -5.30
N PRO A 95 -9.96 -14.37 -4.67
CA PRO A 95 -8.72 -14.59 -5.43
C PRO A 95 -8.68 -15.92 -6.18
N THR A 96 -9.33 -16.98 -5.68
CA THR A 96 -9.44 -18.25 -6.41
C THR A 96 -10.45 -18.15 -7.54
N LYS A 97 -11.58 -17.45 -7.30
CA LYS A 97 -12.61 -17.19 -8.31
C LYS A 97 -12.11 -16.28 -9.45
N TYR A 98 -11.30 -15.27 -9.13
CA TYR A 98 -10.72 -14.34 -10.13
C TYR A 98 -9.96 -15.10 -11.21
N VAL A 99 -9.07 -16.01 -10.81
CA VAL A 99 -8.28 -16.83 -11.75
C VAL A 99 -9.18 -17.70 -12.61
N LEU A 100 -10.24 -18.30 -12.04
CA LEU A 100 -11.21 -19.08 -12.82
C LEU A 100 -11.97 -18.21 -13.85
N TYR A 101 -12.46 -17.05 -13.45
CA TYR A 101 -13.18 -16.15 -14.35
C TYR A 101 -12.28 -15.61 -15.47
N THR A 102 -11.04 -15.23 -15.14
CA THR A 102 -10.06 -14.78 -16.12
C THR A 102 -9.61 -15.91 -17.04
N ASN A 103 -9.46 -17.14 -16.56
CA ASN A 103 -9.17 -18.28 -17.43
C ASN A 103 -10.33 -18.61 -18.38
N LYS A 104 -11.58 -18.36 -17.96
CA LYS A 104 -12.74 -18.52 -18.85
C LYS A 104 -12.71 -17.51 -20.01
N THR A 105 -12.32 -16.26 -19.75
CA THR A 105 -12.20 -15.25 -20.80
C THR A 105 -10.95 -15.44 -21.66
N LEU A 106 -9.81 -15.82 -21.08
CA LEU A 106 -8.56 -16.06 -21.82
C LEU A 106 -8.59 -17.28 -22.72
N ARG A 107 -9.49 -18.25 -22.45
CA ARG A 107 -9.71 -19.39 -23.35
C ARG A 107 -10.09 -18.97 -24.76
N LEU A 108 -10.82 -17.85 -24.91
CA LEU A 108 -11.19 -17.30 -26.22
C LEU A 108 -9.97 -16.78 -27.00
N PHE A 109 -8.91 -16.36 -26.30
CA PHE A 109 -7.66 -15.87 -26.88
C PHE A 109 -6.56 -16.95 -26.94
N TYR A 110 -6.89 -18.22 -26.66
CA TYR A 110 -5.92 -19.34 -26.60
C TYR A 110 -4.75 -19.12 -25.64
N VAL A 111 -4.99 -18.36 -24.57
CA VAL A 111 -4.01 -18.08 -23.53
C VAL A 111 -4.51 -18.66 -22.20
N ARG A 112 -3.59 -19.08 -21.33
CA ARG A 112 -3.89 -19.56 -19.98
C ARG A 112 -3.13 -18.76 -18.94
N LEU A 113 -3.84 -18.41 -17.87
CA LEU A 113 -3.29 -17.72 -16.72
C LEU A 113 -2.90 -18.75 -15.65
N VAL A 114 -1.60 -18.87 -15.38
CA VAL A 114 -1.08 -19.77 -14.36
C VAL A 114 -0.62 -18.95 -13.16
N VAL A 115 -1.09 -19.36 -11.99
CA VAL A 115 -0.66 -18.79 -10.70
C VAL A 115 0.52 -19.59 -10.22
N THR A 116 1.65 -18.93 -10.01
CA THR A 116 2.80 -19.57 -9.37
C THR A 116 2.60 -19.49 -7.86
N PRO A 117 2.39 -20.63 -7.16
CA PRO A 117 2.23 -20.59 -5.71
C PRO A 117 3.52 -20.03 -5.08
N PHE A 118 3.34 -19.10 -4.14
CA PHE A 118 4.46 -18.62 -3.35
C PHE A 118 4.75 -19.67 -2.29
N SER A 119 5.82 -20.44 -2.46
CA SER A 119 6.34 -21.30 -1.39
C SER A 119 6.79 -20.40 -0.24
N LEU A 120 6.13 -20.54 0.92
CA LEU A 120 6.43 -19.75 2.13
C LEU A 120 7.87 -19.99 2.63
N PHE A 121 8.48 -21.12 2.28
CA PHE A 121 9.81 -21.52 2.72
C PHE A 121 10.93 -21.10 1.74
N GLN A 122 10.59 -20.60 0.56
CA GLN A 122 11.59 -20.25 -0.45
C GLN A 122 12.13 -18.83 -0.23
N TRP A 123 13.25 -18.75 0.49
CA TRP A 123 13.92 -17.50 0.88
C TRP A 123 14.31 -16.58 -0.31
N ARG A 124 14.53 -17.15 -1.51
CA ARG A 124 14.70 -16.37 -2.74
C ARG A 124 13.34 -16.08 -3.37
N ARG A 125 13.00 -14.80 -3.52
CA ARG A 125 11.81 -14.38 -4.27
C ARG A 125 11.90 -14.95 -5.70
N PRO A 126 10.95 -15.79 -6.14
CA PRO A 126 10.93 -16.25 -7.52
C PRO A 126 10.76 -15.04 -8.44
N LEU A 127 11.41 -15.08 -9.61
CA LEU A 127 11.29 -14.02 -10.63
C LEU A 127 9.83 -13.82 -11.05
N ASP A 128 9.02 -14.87 -10.91
CA ASP A 128 7.63 -14.98 -11.40
C ASP A 128 6.60 -14.93 -10.27
N ALA A 129 6.91 -14.30 -9.13
CA ALA A 129 6.01 -14.25 -8.00
C ALA A 129 4.64 -13.65 -8.35
N GLY A 130 3.60 -14.48 -8.32
CA GLY A 130 2.21 -14.10 -8.57
C GLY A 130 1.61 -14.89 -9.71
N VAL A 131 1.57 -14.28 -10.89
CA VAL A 131 0.84 -14.78 -12.06
C VAL A 131 1.69 -14.56 -13.30
N HIS A 132 1.66 -15.54 -14.20
CA HIS A 132 2.32 -15.46 -15.50
C HIS A 132 1.42 -16.04 -16.60
N LEU A 133 1.66 -15.60 -17.82
CA LEU A 133 0.91 -16.01 -19.00
C LEU A 133 1.55 -17.24 -19.64
N VAL A 134 0.73 -18.22 -20.03
CA VAL A 134 1.14 -19.41 -20.79
C VAL A 134 0.32 -19.47 -22.07
N LEU A 135 0.99 -19.53 -23.23
CA LEU A 135 0.32 -19.63 -24.52
C LEU A 135 -0.04 -21.09 -24.80
N SER A 136 -1.20 -21.31 -25.41
CA SER A 136 -1.63 -22.65 -25.82
C SER A 136 -1.02 -23.00 -27.18
N SER A 137 -0.41 -24.18 -27.29
CA SER A 137 0.15 -24.74 -28.54
C SER A 137 -0.88 -24.98 -29.66
N LYS A 138 -2.16 -24.84 -29.36
CA LYS A 138 -3.26 -25.04 -30.32
C LYS A 138 -3.45 -23.90 -31.32
N ALA A 139 -3.01 -22.68 -30.98
CA ALA A 139 -3.26 -21.51 -31.82
C ALA A 139 -1.99 -20.72 -32.18
N PHE A 140 -0.87 -21.04 -31.53
CA PHE A 140 0.42 -20.39 -31.78
C PHE A 140 1.44 -21.43 -32.21
N ASP A 141 2.28 -21.07 -33.17
CA ASP A 141 3.41 -21.89 -33.60
C ASP A 141 4.41 -22.09 -32.44
N ILE A 142 5.08 -23.23 -32.41
CA ILE A 142 6.03 -23.60 -31.35
C ILE A 142 7.19 -22.60 -31.31
N ALA A 143 7.69 -22.18 -32.49
CA ALA A 143 8.74 -21.17 -32.60
C ALA A 143 8.30 -19.80 -32.01
N PHE A 144 7.02 -19.46 -32.12
CA PHE A 144 6.46 -18.25 -31.52
C PHE A 144 6.36 -18.35 -30.00
N ILE A 145 5.99 -19.52 -29.48
CA ILE A 145 5.93 -19.78 -28.03
C ILE A 145 7.33 -19.68 -27.42
N ASP A 146 8.32 -20.31 -28.05
CA ASP A 146 9.71 -20.24 -27.60
C ASP A 146 10.26 -18.81 -27.66
N GLY A 147 9.94 -18.07 -28.73
CA GLY A 147 10.28 -16.65 -28.87
C GLY A 147 9.66 -15.79 -27.77
N TRP A 148 8.40 -16.04 -27.42
CA TRP A 148 7.70 -15.37 -26.31
C TRP A 148 8.35 -15.69 -24.95
N GLU A 149 8.63 -16.96 -24.66
CA GLU A 149 9.23 -17.36 -23.38
C GLU A 149 10.62 -16.77 -23.18
N TYR A 150 11.41 -16.74 -24.25
CA TYR A 150 12.71 -16.08 -24.27
C TYR A 150 12.59 -14.57 -24.00
N PHE A 151 11.71 -13.88 -24.75
CA PHE A 151 11.49 -12.44 -24.59
C PHE A 151 11.00 -12.07 -23.17
N ARG A 152 10.04 -12.82 -22.64
CA ARG A 152 9.49 -12.63 -21.29
C ARG A 152 10.56 -12.79 -20.21
N THR A 153 11.38 -13.84 -20.32
CA THR A 153 12.47 -14.12 -19.37
C THR A 153 13.50 -12.99 -19.37
N GLN A 154 13.91 -12.53 -20.56
CA GLN A 154 14.83 -11.41 -20.71
C GLN A 154 14.27 -10.12 -20.11
N TYR A 155 13.00 -9.83 -20.34
CA TYR A 155 12.34 -8.66 -19.77
C TYR A 155 12.32 -8.69 -18.23
N LEU A 156 11.96 -9.84 -17.63
CA LEU A 156 11.93 -10.00 -16.18
C LEU A 156 13.33 -9.91 -15.56
N LEU A 157 14.34 -10.50 -16.19
CA LEU A 157 15.73 -10.38 -15.77
C LEU A 157 16.19 -8.93 -15.81
N ALA A 158 15.89 -8.20 -16.87
CA ALA A 158 16.19 -6.78 -17.00
C ALA A 158 15.49 -5.94 -15.92
N GLN A 159 14.21 -6.21 -15.63
CA GLN A 159 13.49 -5.55 -14.52
C GLN A 159 14.14 -5.81 -13.16
N ASN A 160 14.57 -7.05 -12.90
CA ASN A 160 15.22 -7.40 -11.64
C ASN A 160 16.60 -6.75 -11.50
N ARG A 161 17.37 -6.66 -12.60
CA ARG A 161 18.62 -5.88 -12.65
C ARG A 161 18.35 -4.42 -12.30
N ARG A 162 17.34 -3.79 -12.90
CA ARG A 162 16.92 -2.41 -12.57
C ARG A 162 16.55 -2.25 -11.09
N LYS A 163 15.82 -3.21 -10.50
CA LYS A 163 15.45 -3.19 -9.07
C LYS A 163 16.65 -3.35 -8.14
N LYS A 164 17.65 -4.16 -8.51
CA LYS A 164 18.91 -4.33 -7.76
C LYS A 164 19.82 -3.10 -7.87
N MET A 165 19.88 -2.50 -9.05
CA MET A 165 20.70 -1.32 -9.34
C MET A 165 20.10 -0.03 -8.80
N ARG A 166 18.79 0.01 -8.49
CA ARG A 166 18.23 1.13 -7.71
C ARG A 166 19.00 1.19 -6.40
N PRO A 167 19.85 2.22 -6.18
CA PRO A 167 20.53 2.36 -4.91
C PRO A 167 19.43 2.34 -3.84
N ARG A 168 19.60 1.51 -2.81
CA ARG A 168 18.83 1.64 -1.57
C ARG A 168 18.84 3.13 -1.30
N LYS A 169 17.70 3.82 -1.47
CA LYS A 169 17.59 5.25 -1.14
C LYS A 169 18.16 5.34 0.27
N GLN A 170 19.40 5.82 0.35
CA GLN A 170 20.16 5.77 1.57
C GLN A 170 19.29 6.52 2.54
N LYS A 171 18.82 5.83 3.59
CA LYS A 171 18.02 6.45 4.65
C LYS A 171 18.80 7.71 4.98
N ARG A 172 18.27 8.87 4.59
CA ARG A 172 18.93 10.14 4.88
C ARG A 172 19.20 10.06 6.38
N PRO A 173 20.46 10.18 6.85
CA PRO A 173 20.74 10.10 8.27
C PRO A 173 19.76 11.07 8.96
N PRO A 174 19.14 10.67 10.10
CA PRO A 174 18.22 11.55 10.80
C PRO A 174 18.91 12.90 10.93
N ARG A 175 18.27 13.94 10.38
CA ARG A 175 18.79 15.31 10.38
C ARG A 175 19.12 15.62 11.84
N ARG A 176 20.40 15.52 12.22
CA ARG A 176 20.86 15.88 13.57
C ARG A 176 20.33 17.27 13.80
N GLN A 177 19.39 17.40 14.74
CA GLN A 177 18.96 18.70 15.23
C GLN A 177 20.25 19.38 15.65
N ARG A 178 20.63 20.46 14.94
CA ARG A 178 21.69 21.33 15.43
C ARG A 178 21.20 21.82 16.80
N PRO A 179 21.99 21.71 17.88
CA PRO A 179 21.60 22.31 19.14
C PRO A 179 21.32 23.80 18.89
N PRO A 180 20.31 24.38 19.55
CA PRO A 180 20.01 25.79 19.42
C PRO A 180 21.27 26.60 19.77
N PRO A 181 21.61 27.66 19.03
CA PRO A 181 22.75 28.50 19.36
C PRO A 181 22.56 29.05 20.78
N SER A 182 23.52 28.72 21.65
CA SER A 182 23.64 29.20 23.02
C SER A 182 24.04 30.67 23.03
N SER A 183 23.17 31.54 22.53
CA SER A 183 23.39 32.99 22.48
C SER A 183 22.18 33.76 22.99
N MET A 184 21.63 33.39 24.14
CA MET A 184 20.77 34.28 24.93
C MET A 184 20.92 33.98 26.43
N ARG A 185 22.13 34.14 26.95
CA ARG A 185 22.36 34.22 28.40
C ARG A 185 23.24 35.42 28.74
N THR A 186 22.85 36.62 28.33
CA THR A 186 23.26 37.89 28.99
C THR A 186 22.57 39.08 28.33
N ARG A 187 21.37 39.44 28.81
CA ARG A 187 20.85 40.82 28.70
C ARG A 187 19.70 41.07 29.68
N ARG A 188 19.95 40.82 30.97
CA ARG A 188 19.05 41.25 32.06
C ARG A 188 19.72 42.20 33.06
N GLN A 189 20.83 42.81 32.66
CA GLN A 189 21.52 43.84 33.41
C GLN A 189 21.99 44.90 32.43
N ALA A 190 21.13 45.88 32.19
CA ALA A 190 21.48 47.27 31.87
C ALA A 190 20.19 48.00 31.50
N VAL A 191 20.07 49.22 32.02
CA VAL A 191 19.07 50.24 31.69
C VAL A 191 17.75 50.13 32.46
N GLY A 192 17.86 50.35 33.78
CA GLY A 192 17.06 51.42 34.38
C GLY A 192 17.66 52.77 33.95
N ASP A 193 16.83 53.80 33.97
CA ASP A 193 17.14 55.21 33.72
C ASP A 193 17.23 55.63 32.24
N ALA A 194 16.10 56.10 31.72
CA ALA A 194 16.02 57.37 31.01
C ALA A 194 14.56 57.80 30.86
N ASP A 195 14.25 58.89 31.56
CA ASP A 195 13.07 59.72 31.48
C ASP A 195 12.66 60.13 30.05
N GLY A 196 11.37 60.37 29.90
CA GLY A 196 10.91 61.72 29.56
C GLY A 196 10.88 62.14 28.10
N THR A 197 9.69 62.55 27.70
CA THR A 197 9.38 63.64 26.75
C THR A 197 9.55 63.43 25.25
N GLY A 198 8.39 63.45 24.58
CA GLY A 198 8.23 64.17 23.32
C GLY A 198 8.39 63.32 22.06
N SER A 199 7.29 63.00 21.40
CA SER A 199 6.93 63.72 20.17
C SER A 199 5.77 63.03 19.48
N SER A 200 4.62 63.66 19.61
CA SER A 200 3.51 63.65 18.69
C SER A 200 3.98 63.94 17.26
N ARG A 201 4.02 62.91 16.42
CA ARG A 201 3.97 62.99 14.95
C ARG A 201 3.73 61.57 14.43
N TRP A 202 3.13 61.44 13.26
CA TRP A 202 2.87 60.19 12.51
C TRP A 202 1.50 59.50 12.67
N ALA A 203 0.62 59.93 13.59
CA ALA A 203 -0.73 59.36 13.70
C ALA A 203 -1.78 59.99 12.76
N GLU A 204 -1.41 60.95 11.90
CA GLU A 204 -2.40 61.69 11.12
C GLU A 204 -1.88 62.01 9.72
N SER A 205 -1.92 61.00 8.85
CA SER A 205 -1.95 61.20 7.40
C SER A 205 -2.63 60.00 6.74
N MET A 206 -3.90 60.26 6.42
CA MET A 206 -4.59 59.77 5.24
C MET A 206 -5.10 58.32 5.25
N MET A 207 -6.34 58.26 5.74
CA MET A 207 -7.47 57.45 5.26
C MET A 207 -7.45 57.00 3.78
N PRO A 208 -8.27 55.98 3.45
CA PRO A 208 -8.26 55.20 2.22
C PRO A 208 -9.19 55.76 1.12
N SER A 209 -8.79 55.56 -0.14
CA SER A 209 -9.59 55.61 -1.37
C SER A 209 -8.62 55.26 -2.52
N GLU A 210 -8.91 54.54 -3.59
CA GLU A 210 -10.13 54.05 -4.23
C GLU A 210 -9.69 52.92 -5.21
N PRO A 211 -10.62 52.13 -5.76
CA PRO A 211 -10.36 51.16 -6.83
C PRO A 211 -10.37 51.85 -8.20
N LEU A 212 -9.81 51.24 -9.26
CA LEU A 212 -10.37 51.21 -10.63
C LEU A 212 -9.42 50.57 -11.67
N ARG A 213 -10.08 49.77 -12.55
CA ARG A 213 -9.83 49.51 -13.99
C ARG A 213 -8.49 48.87 -14.40
N ARG A 214 -8.49 47.63 -14.94
CA ARG A 214 -9.00 47.15 -16.26
C ARG A 214 -8.16 47.74 -17.40
N VAL A 215 -7.46 46.89 -18.17
CA VAL A 215 -7.23 46.97 -19.64
C VAL A 215 -6.57 45.67 -20.12
N THR A 216 -7.19 45.11 -21.16
CA THR A 216 -6.76 44.18 -22.23
C THR A 216 -5.37 43.53 -22.18
N GLU A 217 -5.30 42.22 -22.40
CA GLU A 217 -5.10 41.54 -23.71
C GLU A 217 -5.51 40.07 -23.60
#